data_AF-A0A0T6YBS8-F1
#
_entry.id   AF-A0A0T6YBS8-F1
#
_cell.length_a   1.000
_cell.length_b   1.000
_cell.length_c   1.000
_cell.angle_alpha   90.00
_cell.angle_beta   90.00
_cell.angle_gamma   90.00
#
_symmetry.space_group_name_H-M   'P 1'
#
loop_
_entity.id
_entity.type
_entity.pdbx_description
1 polymer ?
#
loop_
_entity_poly.entity_id
_entity_poly.type
_entity_poly.pdbx_seq_one_letter_code
_entity_poly.pdbx_strand_id
1 'polypeptide(L)'
;MGGGREVDDIAKLYFGKRSASYGRASFRELADFAAHPDLRNRGPVTDRIRDMRTTFKPLLDRAMNDTAVNLTDVIARAESNFRMATDEQVARVSGGRKRREAHVILTRALEKMRDPTAPSLTIDEKRIAIGFGDRLIWNPALLGQQIFDDFKFVMVKNGLLKAAEAHRLDPVRSLVILHAISVMHGVAFDLGDGIKGELQAGFDNQQGCLEVTASLSLAGYPKAVTMKVGLLWTDLQGRDYVSVDLVDHRGPWEFAIEVKSGLFAPIGPIVPKVSRDDGTAVINIGGDVNARSF
;
A
#
# COMPACT_ATOMS: atom_id res chain seq x y z
N MET A 1 20.82 13.22 -30.87
CA MET A 1 20.57 11.77 -30.83
C MET A 1 19.83 11.46 -29.54
N GLY A 2 18.49 11.46 -29.59
CA GLY A 2 17.64 11.20 -28.42
C GLY A 2 17.42 9.70 -28.30
N GLY A 3 18.10 9.05 -27.36
CA GLY A 3 17.67 7.72 -26.91
C GLY A 3 16.32 7.88 -26.24
N GLY A 4 15.27 7.31 -26.85
CA GLY A 4 13.92 7.32 -26.28
C GLY A 4 13.97 6.78 -24.86
N ARG A 5 13.43 7.54 -23.91
CA ARG A 5 13.25 7.08 -22.52
C ARG A 5 12.00 6.20 -22.52
N GLU A 6 12.16 4.94 -22.89
CA GLU A 6 11.05 4.01 -23.02
C GLU A 6 10.80 3.28 -21.70
N VAL A 7 9.52 3.05 -21.36
CA VAL A 7 9.13 2.28 -20.17
C VAL A 7 9.67 0.86 -20.24
N ASP A 8 9.82 0.32 -21.44
CA ASP A 8 10.38 -1.01 -21.68
C ASP A 8 11.80 -1.17 -21.13
N ASP A 9 12.59 -0.10 -21.13
CA ASP A 9 13.93 -0.15 -20.54
C ASP A 9 13.88 -0.22 -19.01
N ILE A 10 12.91 0.46 -18.39
CA ILE A 10 12.65 0.33 -16.95
C ILE A 10 12.22 -1.11 -16.61
N ALA A 11 11.31 -1.69 -17.41
CA ALA A 11 10.84 -3.06 -17.22
C ALA A 11 12.00 -4.08 -17.31
N LYS A 12 12.87 -3.94 -18.30
CA LYS A 12 14.07 -4.79 -18.45
C LYS A 12 15.01 -4.67 -17.24
N LEU A 13 15.16 -3.48 -16.67
CA LEU A 13 16.00 -3.27 -15.49
C LEU A 13 15.41 -3.94 -14.24
N TYR A 14 14.10 -3.82 -14.01
CA TYR A 14 13.44 -4.54 -12.92
C TYR A 14 13.58 -6.06 -13.08
N PHE A 15 13.27 -6.58 -14.27
CA PHE A 15 13.37 -8.01 -14.55
C PHE A 15 14.81 -8.52 -14.40
N GLY A 16 15.78 -7.85 -15.04
CA GLY A 16 17.17 -8.28 -15.08
C GLY A 16 17.88 -8.17 -13.72
N LYS A 17 17.42 -7.29 -12.81
CA LYS A 17 18.02 -7.09 -11.49
C LYS A 17 17.16 -7.62 -10.33
N ARG A 18 16.10 -8.37 -10.63
CA ARG A 18 15.17 -8.95 -9.66
C ARG A 18 15.85 -9.78 -8.55
N SER A 19 16.83 -10.61 -8.89
CA SER A 19 17.60 -11.42 -7.92
C SER A 19 18.68 -10.62 -7.17
N ALA A 20 19.10 -9.49 -7.74
CA ALA A 20 20.11 -8.59 -7.20
C ALA A 20 19.49 -7.28 -6.69
N SER A 21 18.40 -7.40 -5.92
CA SER A 21 17.69 -6.26 -5.32
C SER A 21 18.35 -5.71 -4.06
N TYR A 22 19.34 -6.44 -3.49
CA TYR A 22 20.08 -6.04 -2.28
C TYR A 22 19.17 -5.68 -1.09
N GLY A 23 18.09 -6.44 -0.90
CA GLY A 23 17.15 -6.24 0.20
C GLY A 23 16.18 -5.07 0.02
N ARG A 24 16.16 -4.42 -1.14
CA ARG A 24 15.18 -3.36 -1.44
C ARG A 24 13.81 -3.97 -1.76
N ALA A 25 12.95 -3.99 -0.75
CA ALA A 25 11.64 -4.62 -0.82
C ALA A 25 10.74 -4.01 -1.90
N SER A 26 10.73 -2.67 -2.05
CA SER A 26 9.92 -2.01 -3.08
C SER A 26 10.37 -2.41 -4.49
N PHE A 27 11.69 -2.42 -4.74
CA PHE A 27 12.25 -2.85 -6.02
C PHE A 27 11.90 -4.31 -6.31
N ARG A 28 12.07 -5.18 -5.32
CA ARG A 28 11.77 -6.61 -5.47
C ARG A 28 10.30 -6.84 -5.76
N GLU A 29 9.42 -6.15 -5.05
CA GLU A 29 7.98 -6.27 -5.21
C GLU A 29 7.54 -5.86 -6.62
N LEU A 30 8.02 -4.72 -7.13
CA LEU A 30 7.71 -4.26 -8.49
C LEU A 30 8.29 -5.19 -9.57
N ALA A 31 9.50 -5.72 -9.37
CA ALA A 31 10.05 -6.73 -10.26
C ALA A 31 9.24 -8.04 -10.23
N ASP A 32 8.67 -8.41 -9.09
CA ASP A 32 7.79 -9.57 -8.97
C ASP A 32 6.43 -9.33 -9.64
N PHE A 33 5.87 -8.12 -9.59
CA PHE A 33 4.69 -7.72 -10.36
C PHE A 33 4.94 -7.80 -11.86
N ALA A 34 6.04 -7.20 -12.33
CA ALA A 34 6.40 -7.22 -13.75
C ALA A 34 6.63 -8.64 -14.30
N ALA A 35 7.16 -9.55 -13.47
CA ALA A 35 7.46 -10.92 -13.89
C ALA A 35 6.27 -11.89 -13.81
N HIS A 36 5.29 -11.62 -12.93
CA HIS A 36 4.14 -12.51 -12.68
C HIS A 36 2.87 -11.67 -12.46
N PRO A 37 2.25 -11.15 -13.54
CA PRO A 37 1.14 -10.21 -13.45
C PRO A 37 -0.21 -10.86 -13.09
N ASP A 38 -0.32 -12.19 -13.15
CA ASP A 38 -1.63 -12.86 -13.12
C ASP A 38 -2.29 -12.86 -11.73
N LEU A 39 -1.56 -13.29 -10.69
CA LEU A 39 -2.11 -13.45 -9.34
C LEU A 39 -1.07 -13.19 -8.25
N ARG A 40 -1.46 -12.37 -7.27
CA ARG A 40 -0.63 -12.03 -6.10
C ARG A 40 -1.22 -12.61 -4.82
N ASN A 41 -0.39 -13.36 -4.09
CA ASN A 41 -0.77 -13.93 -2.80
C ASN A 41 0.23 -13.61 -1.67
N ARG A 42 1.37 -12.97 -2.00
CA ARG A 42 2.43 -12.64 -1.06
C ARG A 42 3.17 -11.37 -1.49
N GLY A 43 3.85 -10.74 -0.52
CA GLY A 43 4.63 -9.52 -0.72
C GLY A 43 4.06 -8.32 0.03
N PRO A 44 4.81 -7.21 0.15
CA PRO A 44 4.45 -6.05 0.95
C PRO A 44 3.05 -5.49 0.66
N VAL A 45 2.60 -5.53 -0.60
CA VAL A 45 1.26 -5.06 -0.99
C VAL A 45 0.18 -5.97 -0.40
N THR A 46 0.30 -7.28 -0.57
CA THR A 46 -0.68 -8.22 -0.01
C THR A 46 -0.66 -8.26 1.52
N ASP A 47 0.50 -8.12 2.14
CA ASP A 47 0.61 -8.05 3.60
C ASP A 47 -0.07 -6.79 4.15
N ARG A 48 0.03 -5.66 3.43
CA ARG A 48 -0.71 -4.44 3.76
C ARG A 48 -2.22 -4.63 3.68
N ILE A 49 -2.71 -5.37 2.68
CA ILE A 49 -4.14 -5.68 2.56
C ILE A 49 -4.61 -6.51 3.76
N ARG A 50 -3.83 -7.54 4.17
CA ARG A 50 -4.12 -8.36 5.35
C ARG A 50 -4.17 -7.49 6.62
N ASP A 51 -3.14 -6.68 6.83
CA ASP A 51 -3.04 -5.82 7.99
C ASP A 51 -4.22 -4.83 8.08
N MET A 52 -4.64 -4.27 6.94
CA MET A 52 -5.80 -3.38 6.90
C MET A 52 -7.11 -4.08 7.18
N ARG A 53 -7.31 -5.31 6.69
CA ARG A 53 -8.51 -6.10 7.04
C ARG A 53 -8.53 -6.41 8.55
N THR A 54 -7.39 -6.86 9.09
CA THR A 54 -7.23 -7.18 10.52
C THR A 54 -7.54 -5.98 11.41
N THR A 55 -7.10 -4.78 11.01
CA THR A 55 -7.39 -3.56 11.78
C THR A 55 -8.82 -3.08 11.61
N PHE A 56 -9.32 -3.01 10.39
CA PHE A 56 -10.54 -2.27 10.09
C PHE A 56 -11.82 -3.07 10.38
N LYS A 57 -11.88 -4.36 10.02
CA LYS A 57 -13.13 -5.13 10.15
C LYS A 57 -13.62 -5.20 11.61
N PRO A 58 -12.79 -5.55 12.61
CA PRO A 58 -13.25 -5.60 14.00
C PRO A 58 -13.70 -4.23 14.54
N LEU A 59 -13.06 -3.14 14.08
CA LEU A 59 -13.49 -1.78 14.43
C LEU A 59 -14.88 -1.45 13.87
N LEU A 60 -15.11 -1.82 12.61
CA LEU A 60 -16.42 -1.65 11.98
C LEU A 60 -17.48 -2.53 12.65
N ASP A 61 -17.17 -3.79 12.94
CA ASP A 61 -18.08 -4.71 13.65
C ASP A 61 -18.48 -4.17 15.03
N ARG A 62 -17.53 -3.60 15.77
CA ARG A 62 -17.79 -2.92 17.05
C ARG A 62 -18.69 -1.70 16.88
N ALA A 63 -18.44 -0.88 15.87
CA ALA A 63 -19.23 0.33 15.60
C ALA A 63 -20.67 0.02 15.18
N MET A 64 -20.90 -1.12 14.51
CA MET A 64 -22.20 -1.47 13.94
C MET A 64 -23.05 -2.40 14.80
N ASN A 65 -22.45 -3.32 15.57
CA ASN A 65 -23.17 -4.44 16.18
C ASN A 65 -23.08 -4.49 17.72
N ASP A 66 -22.60 -3.44 18.38
CA ASP A 66 -22.31 -3.40 19.83
C ASP A 66 -21.52 -4.63 20.31
N THR A 67 -20.57 -5.06 19.48
CA THR A 67 -19.81 -6.30 19.71
C THR A 67 -18.82 -6.07 20.85
N ALA A 68 -18.79 -6.98 21.81
CA ALA A 68 -17.81 -6.97 22.89
C ALA A 68 -16.37 -7.00 22.34
N VAL A 69 -15.45 -6.31 23.02
CA VAL A 69 -14.04 -6.29 22.63
C VAL A 69 -13.44 -7.68 22.82
N ASN A 70 -13.08 -8.32 21.70
CA ASN A 70 -12.38 -9.60 21.69
C ASN A 70 -10.87 -9.37 21.88
N LEU A 71 -10.29 -10.02 22.89
CA LEU A 71 -8.85 -9.93 23.19
C LEU A 71 -7.98 -10.39 22.02
N THR A 72 -8.40 -11.44 21.29
CA THR A 72 -7.69 -11.95 20.11
C THR A 72 -7.61 -10.88 19.03
N ASP A 73 -8.70 -10.13 18.80
CA ASP A 73 -8.73 -9.05 17.82
C ASP A 73 -7.83 -7.90 18.27
N VAL A 74 -7.84 -7.52 19.56
CA VAL A 74 -6.94 -6.48 20.08
C VAL A 74 -5.48 -6.85 19.86
N ILE A 75 -5.10 -8.10 20.11
CA ILE A 75 -3.74 -8.60 19.89
C ILE A 75 -3.37 -8.52 18.40
N ALA A 76 -4.21 -9.06 17.52
CA ALA A 76 -3.96 -9.07 16.08
C ALA A 76 -3.84 -7.65 15.51
N ARG A 77 -4.73 -6.75 15.95
CA ARG A 77 -4.71 -5.32 15.59
C ARG A 77 -3.45 -4.64 16.06
N ALA A 78 -2.99 -4.91 17.28
CA ALA A 78 -1.76 -4.31 17.79
C ALA A 78 -0.55 -4.70 16.93
N GLU A 79 -0.45 -5.96 16.51
CA GLU A 79 0.61 -6.43 15.62
C GLU A 79 0.53 -5.82 14.23
N SER A 80 -0.65 -5.81 13.61
CA SER A 80 -0.87 -5.21 12.29
C SER A 80 -0.59 -3.71 12.29
N ASN A 81 -1.12 -2.96 13.26
CA ASN A 81 -0.88 -1.53 13.37
C ASN A 81 0.60 -1.21 13.64
N PHE A 82 1.31 -2.02 14.44
CA PHE A 82 2.74 -1.83 14.65
C PHE A 82 3.55 -2.03 13.36
N ARG A 83 3.23 -3.06 12.57
CA ARG A 83 3.87 -3.30 11.26
C ARG A 83 3.63 -2.16 10.27
N MET A 84 2.42 -1.60 10.26
CA MET A 84 2.04 -0.53 9.34
C MET A 84 2.55 0.85 9.75
N ALA A 85 2.75 1.11 11.03
CA ALA A 85 3.11 2.42 11.57
C ALA A 85 4.49 2.90 11.06
N THR A 86 4.68 4.21 10.91
CA THR A 86 6.00 4.83 10.64
C THR A 86 6.87 4.89 11.91
N ASP A 87 8.14 5.27 11.80
CA ASP A 87 8.99 5.53 12.97
C ASP A 87 8.42 6.63 13.88
N GLU A 88 7.87 7.69 13.30
CA GLU A 88 7.26 8.78 14.07
C GLU A 88 5.99 8.33 14.79
N GLN A 89 5.13 7.55 14.11
CA GLN A 89 3.93 6.99 14.73
C GLN A 89 4.30 6.02 15.85
N VAL A 90 5.29 5.16 15.65
CA VAL A 90 5.75 4.25 16.71
C VAL A 90 6.30 5.02 17.90
N ALA A 91 7.12 6.05 17.69
CA ALA A 91 7.62 6.90 18.75
C ALA A 91 6.46 7.58 19.51
N ARG A 92 5.45 8.10 18.80
CA ARG A 92 4.27 8.74 19.41
C ARG A 92 3.50 7.78 20.32
N VAL A 93 3.17 6.58 19.84
CA VAL A 93 2.40 5.59 20.61
C VAL A 93 3.20 5.05 21.79
N SER A 94 4.51 4.91 21.64
CA SER A 94 5.40 4.33 22.65
C SER A 94 6.01 5.34 23.62
N GLY A 95 5.60 6.60 23.60
CA GLY A 95 6.13 7.64 24.48
C GLY A 95 7.59 7.98 24.21
N GLY A 96 7.95 8.12 22.94
CA GLY A 96 9.26 8.55 22.44
C GLY A 96 10.26 7.43 22.14
N ARG A 97 9.87 6.15 22.25
CA ARG A 97 10.80 5.03 22.04
C ARG A 97 11.05 4.76 20.57
N LYS A 98 12.24 4.22 20.28
CA LYS A 98 12.58 3.75 18.93
C LYS A 98 11.81 2.47 18.61
N ARG A 99 11.61 2.20 17.32
CA ARG A 99 10.89 0.99 16.83
C ARG A 99 11.36 -0.30 17.48
N ARG A 100 12.67 -0.52 17.55
CA ARG A 100 13.25 -1.75 18.09
C ARG A 100 12.89 -1.95 19.57
N GLU A 101 12.94 -0.89 20.36
CA GLU A 101 12.59 -0.93 21.79
C GLU A 101 11.08 -1.13 21.97
N ALA A 102 10.27 -0.38 21.22
CA ALA A 102 8.82 -0.52 21.23
C ALA A 102 8.36 -1.93 20.82
N HIS A 103 9.03 -2.53 19.83
CA HIS A 103 8.77 -3.92 19.40
C HIS A 103 9.00 -4.91 20.53
N VAL A 104 10.14 -4.83 21.24
CA VAL A 104 10.44 -5.72 22.37
C VAL A 104 9.37 -5.63 23.46
N ILE A 105 8.93 -4.42 23.79
CA ILE A 105 7.88 -4.21 24.81
C ILE A 105 6.53 -4.72 24.30
N LEU A 106 6.18 -4.44 23.04
CA LEU A 106 4.95 -4.92 22.43
C LEU A 106 4.90 -6.45 22.44
N THR A 107 5.94 -7.12 21.94
CA THR A 107 6.00 -8.60 21.90
C THR A 107 5.77 -9.19 23.29
N ARG A 108 6.47 -8.69 24.31
CA ARG A 108 6.30 -9.15 25.70
C ARG A 108 4.88 -8.89 26.21
N ALA A 109 4.30 -7.74 25.91
CA ALA A 109 2.93 -7.41 26.30
C ALA A 109 1.91 -8.36 25.66
N LEU A 110 2.08 -8.65 24.37
CA LEU A 110 1.18 -9.55 23.64
C LEU A 110 1.31 -11.00 24.10
N GLU A 111 2.52 -11.47 24.42
CA GLU A 111 2.74 -12.78 25.05
C GLU A 111 1.99 -12.90 26.37
N LYS A 112 2.08 -11.89 27.24
CA LYS A 112 1.32 -11.85 28.50
C LYS A 112 -0.20 -11.78 28.28
N MET A 113 -0.66 -11.06 27.25
CA MET A 113 -2.09 -11.00 26.92
C MET A 113 -2.63 -12.34 26.39
N ARG A 114 -1.79 -13.19 25.80
CA ARG A 114 -2.16 -14.53 25.32
C ARG A 114 -2.23 -15.55 26.46
N ASP A 115 -1.44 -15.37 27.51
CA ASP A 115 -1.34 -16.29 28.64
C ASP A 115 -2.13 -15.77 29.86
N PRO A 116 -3.27 -16.39 30.21
CA PRO A 116 -4.08 -15.95 31.35
C PRO A 116 -3.39 -16.13 32.71
N THR A 117 -2.27 -16.87 32.77
CA THR A 117 -1.47 -17.08 33.98
C THR A 117 -0.32 -16.09 34.13
N ALA A 118 -0.06 -15.28 33.08
CA ALA A 118 1.02 -14.32 33.10
C ALA A 118 0.77 -13.16 34.08
N PRO A 119 1.83 -12.52 34.61
CA PRO A 119 1.68 -11.32 35.42
C PRO A 119 0.97 -10.19 34.66
N SER A 120 0.28 -9.33 35.41
CA SER A 120 -0.33 -8.12 34.87
C SER A 120 0.65 -7.29 34.04
N LEU A 121 0.14 -6.66 32.98
CA LEU A 121 0.92 -5.74 32.16
C LEU A 121 1.44 -4.56 33.00
N THR A 122 2.70 -4.21 32.81
CA THR A 122 3.26 -2.94 33.27
C THR A 122 2.57 -1.77 32.57
N ILE A 123 2.73 -0.56 33.11
CA ILE A 123 2.14 0.67 32.52
C ILE A 123 2.59 0.85 31.06
N ASP A 124 3.86 0.61 30.77
CA ASP A 124 4.42 0.76 29.42
C ASP A 124 3.91 -0.34 28.46
N GLU A 125 3.86 -1.60 28.91
CA GLU A 125 3.29 -2.71 28.15
C GLU A 125 1.83 -2.45 27.80
N LYS A 126 1.02 -2.03 28.78
CA LYS A 126 -0.39 -1.67 28.58
C LYS A 126 -0.54 -0.51 27.61
N ARG A 127 0.27 0.56 27.76
CA ARG A 127 0.23 1.72 26.87
C ARG A 127 0.50 1.31 25.42
N ILE A 128 1.53 0.51 25.18
CA ILE A 128 1.93 0.12 23.82
C ILE A 128 0.92 -0.87 23.23
N ALA A 129 0.56 -1.94 23.96
CA ALA A 129 -0.36 -2.96 23.44
C ALA A 129 -1.75 -2.39 23.15
N ILE A 130 -2.35 -1.64 24.08
CA ILE A 130 -3.66 -1.00 23.85
C ILE A 130 -3.53 0.16 22.86
N GLY A 131 -2.44 0.93 22.92
CA GLY A 131 -2.21 2.06 22.04
C GLY A 131 -2.11 1.68 20.57
N PHE A 132 -1.60 0.49 20.24
CA PHE A 132 -1.69 -0.07 18.88
C PHE A 132 -2.99 -0.87 18.68
N GLY A 133 -3.48 -1.58 19.69
CA GLY A 133 -4.65 -2.44 19.58
C GLY A 133 -5.98 -1.71 19.41
N ASP A 134 -6.11 -0.46 19.83
CA ASP A 134 -7.36 0.32 19.75
C ASP A 134 -7.37 1.38 18.63
N ARG A 135 -6.26 1.57 17.91
CA ARG A 135 -6.16 2.54 16.82
C ARG A 135 -6.52 1.95 15.45
N LEU A 136 -6.78 2.85 14.50
CA LEU A 136 -6.68 2.59 13.07
C LEU A 136 -5.42 3.29 12.55
N ILE A 137 -4.37 2.53 12.23
CA ILE A 137 -3.17 3.07 11.59
C ILE A 137 -3.13 2.56 10.16
N TRP A 138 -3.09 3.48 9.21
CA TRP A 138 -2.89 3.17 7.79
C TRP A 138 -1.69 3.95 7.26
N ASN A 139 -0.88 3.25 6.48
CA ASN A 139 0.10 3.82 5.56
C ASN A 139 0.03 3.00 4.27
N PRO A 140 0.46 3.52 3.11
CA PRO A 140 0.60 2.70 1.91
C PRO A 140 1.74 1.68 2.08
N ALA A 141 1.68 0.59 1.31
CA ALA A 141 2.77 -0.39 1.24
C ALA A 141 4.00 0.18 0.51
N LEU A 142 3.75 1.07 -0.46
CA LEU A 142 4.76 1.66 -1.34
C LEU A 142 4.57 3.18 -1.44
N LEU A 143 5.68 3.91 -1.44
CA LEU A 143 5.73 5.35 -1.66
C LEU A 143 6.52 5.65 -2.94
N GLY A 144 6.02 6.56 -3.78
CA GLY A 144 6.65 6.91 -5.07
C GLY A 144 8.12 7.32 -4.94
N GLN A 145 8.43 8.15 -3.94
CA GLN A 145 9.81 8.55 -3.67
C GLN A 145 10.70 7.36 -3.25
N GLN A 146 10.19 6.49 -2.37
CA GLN A 146 10.92 5.30 -1.92
C GLN A 146 11.19 4.34 -3.08
N ILE A 147 10.21 4.13 -3.97
CA ILE A 147 10.38 3.31 -5.17
C ILE A 147 11.56 3.84 -6.00
N PHE A 148 11.61 5.15 -6.25
CA PHE A 148 12.67 5.75 -7.04
C PHE A 148 14.04 5.67 -6.36
N ASP A 149 14.11 5.91 -5.05
CA ASP A 149 15.36 5.83 -4.30
C ASP A 149 15.91 4.39 -4.24
N ASP A 150 15.04 3.40 -4.04
CA ASP A 150 15.39 1.99 -4.09
C ASP A 150 15.84 1.59 -5.51
N PHE A 151 15.18 2.10 -6.56
CA PHE A 151 15.61 1.90 -7.95
C PHE A 151 17.02 2.43 -8.19
N LYS A 152 17.30 3.71 -7.83
CA LYS A 152 18.63 4.31 -7.93
C LYS A 152 19.68 3.48 -7.17
N PHE A 153 19.35 3.06 -5.95
CA PHE A 153 20.23 2.23 -5.13
C PHE A 153 20.59 0.92 -5.82
N VAL A 154 19.61 0.21 -6.38
CA VAL A 154 19.83 -1.07 -7.08
C VAL A 154 20.67 -0.86 -8.33
N MET A 155 20.46 0.23 -9.09
CA MET A 155 21.29 0.55 -10.26
C MET A 155 22.76 0.76 -9.87
N VAL A 156 23.01 1.51 -8.79
CA VAL A 156 24.38 1.76 -8.29
C VAL A 156 25.02 0.49 -7.78
N LYS A 157 24.31 -0.32 -6.99
CA LYS A 157 24.84 -1.57 -6.42
C LYS A 157 25.15 -2.62 -7.47
N ASN A 158 24.40 -2.64 -8.57
CA ASN A 158 24.66 -3.52 -9.71
C ASN A 158 25.72 -2.98 -10.70
N GLY A 159 26.35 -1.83 -10.41
CA GLY A 159 27.38 -1.24 -11.27
C GLY A 159 26.87 -0.66 -12.59
N LEU A 160 25.55 -0.47 -12.72
CA LEU A 160 24.94 0.15 -13.92
C LEU A 160 25.05 1.67 -13.91
N LEU A 161 25.34 2.25 -12.74
CA LEU A 161 25.54 3.67 -12.54
C LEU A 161 26.57 3.90 -11.44
N LYS A 162 27.47 4.86 -11.59
CA LYS A 162 28.36 5.24 -10.48
C LYS A 162 27.57 6.06 -9.45
N ALA A 163 27.93 5.93 -8.16
CA ALA A 163 27.25 6.69 -7.10
C ALA A 163 27.27 8.21 -7.35
N ALA A 164 28.37 8.77 -7.85
CA ALA A 164 28.50 10.19 -8.20
C ALA A 164 27.56 10.61 -9.36
N GLU A 165 27.12 9.66 -10.18
CA GLU A 165 26.28 9.88 -11.35
C GLU A 165 24.80 9.58 -11.06
N ALA A 166 24.44 9.23 -9.82
CA ALA A 166 23.07 8.84 -9.44
C ALA A 166 22.02 9.89 -9.81
N HIS A 167 22.37 11.17 -9.73
CA HIS A 167 21.51 12.31 -10.09
C HIS A 167 21.07 12.31 -11.56
N ARG A 168 21.80 11.61 -12.45
CA ARG A 168 21.43 11.49 -13.87
C ARG A 168 20.12 10.73 -14.09
N LEU A 169 19.65 9.99 -13.09
CA LEU A 169 18.35 9.31 -13.12
C LEU A 169 17.19 10.20 -12.65
N ASP A 170 17.44 11.35 -12.02
CA ASP A 170 16.36 12.20 -11.49
C ASP A 170 15.35 12.63 -12.59
N PRO A 171 15.76 12.93 -13.84
CA PRO A 171 14.82 13.23 -14.92
C PRO A 171 13.92 12.07 -15.38
N VAL A 172 14.16 10.83 -14.93
CA VAL A 172 13.32 9.65 -15.25
C VAL A 172 12.50 9.18 -14.04
N ARG A 173 12.51 9.92 -12.93
CA ARG A 173 11.77 9.59 -11.71
C ARG A 173 10.30 9.29 -11.98
N SER A 174 9.62 10.19 -12.68
CA SER A 174 8.20 10.01 -13.01
C SER A 174 7.97 8.73 -13.80
N LEU A 175 8.81 8.45 -14.80
CA LEU A 175 8.72 7.24 -15.61
C LEU A 175 8.84 5.95 -14.79
N VAL A 176 9.74 5.92 -13.80
CA VAL A 176 9.88 4.78 -12.88
C VAL A 176 8.62 4.58 -12.04
N ILE A 177 8.00 5.67 -11.56
CA ILE A 177 6.78 5.62 -10.77
C ILE A 177 5.57 5.22 -11.63
N LEU A 178 5.47 5.74 -12.85
CA LEU A 178 4.43 5.34 -13.80
C LEU A 178 4.54 3.85 -14.15
N HIS A 179 5.75 3.35 -14.38
CA HIS A 179 5.98 1.91 -14.56
C HIS A 179 5.50 1.10 -13.34
N ALA A 180 5.79 1.57 -12.12
CA ALA A 180 5.34 0.90 -10.90
C ALA A 180 3.80 0.80 -10.83
N ILE A 181 3.09 1.88 -11.16
CA ILE A 181 1.63 1.89 -11.22
C ILE A 181 1.13 0.96 -12.33
N SER A 182 1.75 0.99 -13.52
CA SER A 182 1.30 0.20 -14.66
C SER A 182 1.40 -1.31 -14.42
N VAL A 183 2.47 -1.78 -13.75
CA VAL A 183 2.63 -3.21 -13.44
C VAL A 183 1.78 -3.68 -12.27
N MET A 184 1.27 -2.76 -11.45
CA MET A 184 0.37 -3.10 -10.35
C MET A 184 -1.10 -3.07 -10.78
N HIS A 185 -1.48 -2.18 -11.69
CA HIS A 185 -2.86 -2.04 -12.13
C HIS A 185 -3.36 -3.30 -12.84
N GLY A 186 -4.61 -3.69 -12.56
CA GLY A 186 -5.27 -4.86 -13.15
C GLY A 186 -4.83 -6.19 -12.54
N VAL A 187 -3.89 -6.17 -11.60
CA VAL A 187 -3.36 -7.40 -11.00
C VAL A 187 -4.32 -7.93 -9.94
N ALA A 188 -4.76 -9.17 -10.13
CA ALA A 188 -5.59 -9.86 -9.16
C ALA A 188 -4.78 -10.27 -7.91
N PHE A 189 -5.44 -10.30 -6.77
CA PHE A 189 -4.89 -10.89 -5.54
C PHE A 189 -5.86 -11.89 -4.91
N ASP A 190 -5.29 -12.91 -4.28
CA ASP A 190 -6.00 -13.88 -3.44
C ASP A 190 -5.14 -14.18 -2.22
N LEU A 191 -5.64 -13.82 -1.04
CA LEU A 191 -4.90 -13.93 0.21
C LEU A 191 -5.32 -15.13 1.06
N GLY A 192 -6.26 -15.95 0.57
CA GLY A 192 -6.98 -16.92 1.37
C GLY A 192 -8.13 -16.29 2.17
N ASP A 193 -8.88 -17.12 2.89
CA ASP A 193 -9.98 -16.69 3.78
C ASP A 193 -11.04 -15.79 3.11
N GLY A 194 -11.26 -16.03 1.81
CA GLY A 194 -12.20 -15.28 0.97
C GLY A 194 -11.75 -13.87 0.59
N ILE A 195 -10.53 -13.44 0.93
CA ILE A 195 -10.00 -12.13 0.51
C ILE A 195 -9.45 -12.24 -0.90
N LYS A 196 -10.18 -11.68 -1.84
CA LYS A 196 -9.75 -11.55 -3.22
C LYS A 196 -10.21 -10.23 -3.81
N GLY A 197 -9.53 -9.80 -4.86
CA GLY A 197 -9.86 -8.57 -5.56
C GLY A 197 -8.81 -8.24 -6.61
N GLU A 198 -8.83 -6.99 -7.04
CA GLU A 198 -7.92 -6.47 -8.05
C GLU A 198 -7.34 -5.14 -7.59
N LEU A 199 -6.09 -4.88 -8.00
CA LEU A 199 -5.42 -3.61 -7.80
C LEU A 199 -5.82 -2.61 -8.89
N GLN A 200 -6.31 -1.44 -8.49
CA GLN A 200 -6.83 -0.44 -9.41
C GLN A 200 -6.09 0.88 -9.25
N ALA A 201 -5.60 1.41 -10.37
CA ALA A 201 -4.96 2.72 -10.43
C ALA A 201 -5.99 3.83 -10.59
N GLY A 202 -5.62 5.05 -10.19
CA GLY A 202 -6.43 6.25 -10.38
C GLY A 202 -5.83 7.44 -9.66
N PHE A 203 -6.57 8.54 -9.63
CA PHE A 203 -6.23 9.78 -8.94
C PHE A 203 -7.45 10.45 -8.28
N ASP A 204 -8.46 9.64 -7.94
CA ASP A 204 -9.65 10.05 -7.18
C ASP A 204 -9.39 10.02 -5.66
N ASN A 205 -8.31 10.67 -5.24
CA ASN A 205 -8.05 11.00 -3.84
C ASN A 205 -8.10 12.52 -3.65
N GLN A 206 -8.04 12.96 -2.39
CA GLN A 206 -8.19 14.36 -2.02
C GLN A 206 -7.09 15.26 -2.62
N GLN A 207 -5.87 14.75 -2.80
CA GLN A 207 -4.75 15.50 -3.38
C GLN A 207 -4.66 15.38 -4.90
N GLY A 208 -5.53 14.58 -5.53
CA GLY A 208 -5.49 14.33 -6.97
C GLY A 208 -4.21 13.65 -7.46
N CYS A 209 -3.48 12.98 -6.59
CA CYS A 209 -2.24 12.27 -6.95
C CYS A 209 -2.55 10.90 -7.55
N LEU A 210 -1.66 10.38 -8.39
CA LEU A 210 -1.74 8.99 -8.83
C LEU A 210 -1.51 8.04 -7.66
N GLU A 211 -2.35 7.01 -7.57
CA GLU A 211 -2.27 5.95 -6.56
C GLU A 211 -2.66 4.59 -7.14
N VAL A 212 -2.37 3.53 -6.39
CA VAL A 212 -2.96 2.20 -6.61
C VAL A 212 -3.69 1.79 -5.35
N THR A 213 -4.93 1.34 -5.51
CA THR A 213 -5.82 0.92 -4.43
C THR A 213 -6.28 -0.52 -4.59
N ALA A 214 -6.72 -1.14 -3.50
CA ALA A 214 -7.49 -2.38 -3.53
C ALA A 214 -8.89 -2.15 -2.98
N SER A 215 -9.89 -2.72 -3.64
CA SER A 215 -11.27 -2.72 -3.15
C SER A 215 -11.56 -4.06 -2.47
N LEU A 216 -11.85 -4.03 -1.15
CA LEU A 216 -12.16 -5.22 -0.35
C LEU A 216 -13.62 -5.24 0.04
N SER A 217 -14.37 -6.25 -0.41
CA SER A 217 -15.74 -6.46 0.04
C SER A 217 -15.75 -7.08 1.44
N LEU A 218 -16.50 -6.47 2.36
CA LEU A 218 -16.71 -6.93 3.72
C LEU A 218 -18.10 -7.55 3.83
N ALA A 219 -18.16 -8.80 4.31
CA ALA A 219 -19.39 -9.53 4.55
C ALA A 219 -19.88 -9.38 6.00
N GLY A 220 -21.15 -9.72 6.23
CA GLY A 220 -21.77 -9.73 7.56
C GLY A 220 -22.57 -8.47 7.92
N TYR A 221 -22.89 -7.62 6.94
CA TYR A 221 -23.68 -6.40 7.13
C TYR A 221 -24.96 -6.44 6.29
N PRO A 222 -26.04 -5.74 6.70
CA PRO A 222 -27.29 -5.68 5.95
C PRO A 222 -27.16 -5.09 4.53
N LYS A 223 -26.15 -4.24 4.33
CA LYS A 223 -25.76 -3.71 3.02
C LYS A 223 -24.33 -4.14 2.71
N ALA A 224 -24.02 -4.32 1.42
CA ALA A 224 -22.64 -4.56 1.02
C ALA A 224 -21.75 -3.39 1.48
N VAL A 225 -20.63 -3.71 2.12
CA VAL A 225 -19.63 -2.71 2.51
C VAL A 225 -18.36 -3.00 1.74
N THR A 226 -17.80 -1.98 1.09
CA THR A 226 -16.50 -2.07 0.40
C THR A 226 -15.51 -1.13 1.05
N MET A 227 -14.32 -1.64 1.37
CA MET A 227 -13.20 -0.85 1.85
C MET A 227 -12.20 -0.65 0.72
N LYS A 228 -11.98 0.60 0.30
CA LYS A 228 -10.94 0.97 -0.66
C LYS A 228 -9.66 1.33 0.09
N VAL A 229 -8.59 0.59 -0.11
CA VAL A 229 -7.32 0.76 0.61
C VAL A 229 -6.25 1.28 -0.34
N GLY A 230 -5.62 2.42 -0.01
CA GLY A 230 -4.44 2.90 -0.72
C GLY A 230 -3.20 2.06 -0.44
N LEU A 231 -2.55 1.54 -1.49
CA LEU A 231 -1.43 0.59 -1.40
C LEU A 231 -0.14 1.16 -1.97
N LEU A 232 -0.22 1.92 -3.06
CA LEU A 232 0.87 2.73 -3.57
C LEU A 232 0.40 4.18 -3.58
N TRP A 233 1.21 5.06 -2.99
CA TRP A 233 0.95 6.50 -2.97
C TRP A 233 2.07 7.26 -3.68
N THR A 234 1.72 8.27 -4.48
CA THR A 234 2.69 9.11 -5.19
C THR A 234 2.46 10.60 -4.93
N ASP A 235 3.44 11.40 -5.35
CA ASP A 235 3.34 12.85 -5.46
C ASP A 235 3.07 13.32 -6.91
N LEU A 236 2.81 12.40 -7.84
CA LEU A 236 2.54 12.72 -9.23
C LEU A 236 1.07 13.15 -9.36
N GLN A 237 0.84 14.40 -9.74
CA GLN A 237 -0.51 14.93 -9.96
C GLN A 237 -1.17 14.23 -11.17
N GLY A 238 -2.32 13.60 -10.95
CA GLY A 238 -3.00 12.82 -11.98
C GLY A 238 -3.19 13.61 -13.27
N ARG A 239 -3.65 14.87 -13.17
CA ARG A 239 -3.87 15.75 -14.33
C ARG A 239 -2.63 16.02 -15.18
N ASP A 240 -1.44 15.93 -14.60
CA ASP A 240 -0.17 16.19 -15.31
C ASP A 240 0.41 14.93 -15.95
N TYR A 241 -0.06 13.74 -15.53
CA TYR A 241 0.53 12.44 -15.88
C TYR A 241 -0.47 11.47 -16.52
N VAL A 242 -1.61 11.98 -17.00
CA VAL A 242 -2.61 11.23 -17.76
C VAL A 242 -2.87 11.91 -19.10
N SER A 243 -3.27 11.15 -20.12
CA SER A 243 -3.68 11.66 -21.41
C SER A 243 -4.98 12.47 -21.29
N VAL A 244 -5.27 13.28 -22.31
CA VAL A 244 -6.52 14.05 -22.38
C VAL A 244 -7.76 13.18 -22.19
N ASP A 245 -7.72 11.93 -22.66
CA ASP A 245 -8.81 10.96 -22.55
C ASP A 245 -9.08 10.50 -21.10
N LEU A 246 -8.14 10.72 -20.17
CA LEU A 246 -8.25 10.29 -18.77
C LEU A 246 -8.40 11.44 -17.78
N VAL A 247 -8.28 12.70 -18.21
CA VAL A 247 -8.35 13.87 -17.30
C VAL A 247 -9.69 13.90 -16.55
N ASP A 248 -10.78 13.55 -17.23
CA ASP A 248 -12.14 13.52 -16.65
C ASP A 248 -12.50 12.16 -16.03
N HIS A 249 -11.61 11.17 -16.14
CA HIS A 249 -11.77 9.84 -15.56
C HIS A 249 -10.81 9.67 -14.39
N ARG A 250 -11.19 10.17 -13.21
CA ARG A 250 -10.32 10.14 -12.01
C ARG A 250 -10.06 8.75 -11.44
N GLY A 251 -10.83 7.74 -11.86
CA GLY A 251 -10.70 6.36 -11.42
C GLY A 251 -11.48 6.05 -10.13
N PRO A 252 -11.30 4.84 -9.55
CA PRO A 252 -10.38 3.79 -10.00
C PRO A 252 -10.68 3.36 -11.44
N TRP A 253 -9.64 3.14 -12.23
CA TRP A 253 -9.77 2.67 -13.60
C TRP A 253 -10.05 1.17 -13.60
N GLU A 254 -10.94 0.73 -14.49
CA GLU A 254 -11.33 -0.67 -14.65
C GLU A 254 -11.06 -1.18 -16.07
N PHE A 255 -10.25 -0.43 -16.80
CA PHE A 255 -9.81 -0.71 -18.15
C PHE A 255 -8.29 -0.71 -18.16
N ALA A 256 -7.70 -1.45 -19.09
CA ALA A 256 -6.25 -1.52 -19.20
C ALA A 256 -5.66 -0.14 -19.54
N ILE A 257 -4.49 0.17 -18.97
CA ILE A 257 -3.75 1.41 -19.20
C ILE A 257 -2.34 1.10 -19.70
N GLU A 258 -1.78 2.00 -20.49
CA GLU A 258 -0.38 1.98 -20.89
C GLU A 258 0.29 3.32 -20.55
N VAL A 259 1.63 3.32 -20.50
CA VAL A 259 2.40 4.56 -20.41
C VAL A 259 2.87 4.93 -21.81
N LYS A 260 2.32 6.01 -22.36
CA LYS A 260 2.63 6.53 -23.69
C LYS A 260 3.15 7.94 -23.59
N SER A 261 4.36 8.18 -24.11
CA SER A 261 5.02 9.50 -24.07
C SER A 261 5.11 10.10 -22.67
N GLY A 262 5.28 9.25 -21.64
CA GLY A 262 5.37 9.68 -20.24
C GLY A 262 4.03 10.01 -19.56
N LEU A 263 2.91 9.66 -20.17
CA LEU A 263 1.55 9.82 -19.63
C LEU A 263 0.84 8.48 -19.60
N PHE A 264 -0.09 8.29 -18.66
CA PHE A 264 -1.04 7.19 -18.73
C PHE A 264 -2.07 7.43 -19.82
N ALA A 265 -2.36 6.40 -20.62
CA ALA A 265 -3.41 6.39 -21.63
C ALA A 265 -4.21 5.08 -21.55
N PRO A 266 -5.50 5.07 -21.92
CA PRO A 266 -6.27 3.83 -21.96
C PRO A 266 -5.81 2.96 -23.12
N ILE A 267 -5.78 1.64 -22.92
CA ILE A 267 -5.63 0.66 -23.99
C ILE A 267 -7.03 0.32 -24.50
N GLY A 268 -7.41 0.91 -25.63
CA GLY A 268 -8.73 0.72 -26.24
C GLY A 268 -9.80 1.66 -25.67
N PRO A 269 -11.10 1.38 -25.93
CA PRO A 269 -12.18 2.26 -25.52
C PRO A 269 -12.34 2.29 -24.00
N ILE A 270 -12.55 3.48 -23.44
CA ILE A 270 -12.98 3.64 -22.06
C ILE A 270 -14.43 3.17 -21.98
N VAL A 271 -14.63 2.00 -21.37
CA VAL A 271 -15.97 1.50 -21.07
C VAL A 271 -16.29 1.92 -19.63
N PRO A 272 -17.20 2.88 -19.41
CA PRO A 272 -17.63 3.22 -18.06
C PRO A 272 -18.26 1.98 -17.44
N LYS A 273 -17.87 1.62 -16.21
CA LYS A 273 -18.67 0.65 -15.47
C LYS A 273 -20.05 1.27 -15.26
N VAL A 274 -21.09 0.48 -15.53
CA VAL A 274 -22.44 0.82 -15.12
C VAL A 274 -22.36 1.13 -13.63
N SER A 275 -22.70 2.37 -13.24
CA SER A 275 -22.85 2.75 -11.85
C SER A 275 -23.82 1.76 -11.22
N ARG A 276 -23.28 0.80 -10.48
CA ARG A 276 -24.09 0.01 -9.58
C ARG A 276 -24.26 0.89 -8.36
N ASP A 277 -25.23 1.79 -8.41
CA ASP A 277 -25.91 2.19 -7.19
C ASP A 277 -26.74 0.98 -6.72
N ASP A 278 -26.04 -0.07 -6.32
CA ASP A 278 -26.60 -1.30 -5.76
C ASP A 278 -26.80 -1.17 -4.25
N GLY A 279 -26.67 0.06 -3.72
CA GLY A 279 -26.76 0.36 -2.30
C GLY A 279 -25.51 -0.03 -1.50
N THR A 280 -24.37 -0.34 -2.15
CA THR A 280 -23.09 -0.62 -1.48
C THR A 280 -22.54 0.62 -0.79
N ALA A 281 -22.23 0.50 0.51
CA ALA A 281 -21.50 1.54 1.24
C ALA A 281 -20.00 1.42 0.95
N VAL A 282 -19.37 2.52 0.51
CA VAL A 282 -17.92 2.56 0.23
C VAL A 282 -17.20 3.37 1.31
N ILE A 283 -16.18 2.76 1.90
CA ILE A 283 -15.30 3.38 2.90
C ILE A 283 -13.92 3.53 2.28
N ASN A 284 -13.49 4.78 2.11
CA ASN A 284 -12.18 5.10 1.56
C ASN A 284 -11.15 5.21 2.70
N ILE A 285 -10.15 4.32 2.69
CA ILE A 285 -9.00 4.38 3.59
C ILE A 285 -7.77 4.70 2.76
N GLY A 286 -7.45 5.98 2.76
CA GLY A 286 -6.35 6.57 2.01
C GLY A 286 -6.67 7.98 1.56
N GLY A 287 -5.71 8.66 0.94
CA GLY A 287 -5.96 9.97 0.35
C GLY A 287 -5.54 11.18 1.17
N ASP A 288 -4.70 11.02 2.19
CA ASP A 288 -3.83 12.10 2.70
C ASP A 288 -2.72 11.51 3.59
N VAL A 289 -1.53 11.31 3.03
CA VAL A 289 -0.37 10.79 3.79
C VAL A 289 0.24 11.88 4.70
N ASN A 290 -0.18 13.14 4.54
CA ASN A 290 0.23 14.27 5.36
C ASN A 290 -0.77 14.53 6.50
N ALA A 291 -2.06 14.22 6.33
CA ALA A 291 -3.02 14.05 7.43
C ALA A 291 -2.80 12.69 8.09
N ARG A 292 -1.58 12.49 8.63
CA ARG A 292 -1.21 11.33 9.43
C ARG A 292 -2.12 11.32 10.65
N SER A 293 -3.19 10.52 10.57
CA SER A 293 -4.30 10.45 11.51
C SER A 293 -3.79 10.28 12.95
N PHE A 294 -4.56 10.85 13.88
CA PHE A 294 -4.28 11.07 15.30
C PHE A 294 -3.99 9.80 16.12
#